data_AF-M2ZQH4-F1
#
_entry.id   AF-M2ZQH4-F1
#
_cell.length_a   1.000
_cell.length_b   1.000
_cell.length_c   1.000
_cell.angle_alpha   90.00
_cell.angle_beta   90.00
_cell.angle_gamma   90.00
#
_symmetry.space_group_name_H-M   'P 1'
#
loop_
_entity.id
_entity.type
_entity.pdbx_description
1 polymer ?
#
loop_
_entity_poly.entity_id
_entity_poly.type
_entity_poly.pdbx_seq_one_letter_code
_entity_poly.pdbx_strand_id
1 'polypeptide(L)' 'QYINLRRGSYVVACIGAWALTPWNILASASALLNFMDGYTIWLAPITGVLLADYWIVQRQSYVVPELYQPDARYRYN' A
#
# COMPACT_ATOMS: atom_id res chain seq x y z
N GLN A 1 -4.76 -0.27 -18.44
CA GLN A 1 -5.59 0.76 -19.13
C GLN A 1 -7.02 0.91 -18.60
N TYR A 2 -7.43 0.21 -17.53
CA TYR A 2 -8.82 0.24 -17.04
C TYR A 2 -9.07 1.31 -15.96
N ILE A 3 -8.05 1.63 -15.16
CA ILE A 3 -8.13 2.60 -14.06
C ILE A 3 -7.19 3.77 -14.37
N ASN A 4 -7.75 4.97 -14.39
CA ASN A 4 -7.01 6.23 -14.45
C ASN A 4 -7.12 6.92 -13.08
N LEU A 5 -6.21 7.85 -12.77
CA LEU A 5 -6.18 8.54 -11.47
C LEU A 5 -7.55 9.08 -11.03
N ARG A 6 -8.29 9.72 -11.96
CA ARG A 6 -9.65 10.24 -11.70
C ARG A 6 -10.68 9.14 -11.43
N ARG A 7 -10.61 8.02 -12.16
CA ARG A 7 -11.55 6.90 -11.93
C ARG A 7 -11.21 6.16 -10.63
N GLY A 8 -9.92 5.99 -10.36
CA GLY A 8 -9.42 5.42 -9.11
C GLY A 8 -9.82 6.25 -7.90
N SER A 9 -9.75 7.58 -7.97
CA SER A 9 -10.15 8.45 -6.85
C SER A 9 -11.64 8.30 -6.52
N TYR A 10 -12.52 8.14 -7.51
CA TYR A 10 -13.94 7.88 -7.24
C TYR A 10 -14.16 6.52 -6.57
N VAL A 11 -13.43 5.48 -7.00
CA VAL A 11 -13.50 4.14 -6.37
C VAL A 11 -13.02 4.20 -4.92
N VAL A 12 -11.88 4.85 -4.66
CA VAL A 12 -11.34 5.02 -3.31
C VAL A 12 -12.26 5.87 -2.43
N ALA A 13 -12.87 6.93 -2.97
CA ALA A 13 -13.82 7.74 -2.22
C ALA A 13 -15.08 6.93 -1.83
N CYS A 14 -15.62 6.13 -2.75
CA CYS A 14 -16.81 5.33 -2.47
C CYS A 14 -16.52 4.21 -1.46
N ILE A 15 -15.43 3.46 -1.64
CA ILE A 15 -15.13 2.31 -0.79
C ILE A 15 -14.49 2.76 0.52
N GLY A 16 -13.42 3.56 0.44
CA GLY A 16 -12.62 3.97 1.59
C GLY A 16 -13.29 5.00 2.48
N ALA A 17 -13.97 6.00 1.90
CA ALA A 17 -14.56 7.09 2.69
C ALA A 17 -16.03 6.85 3.06
N TRP A 18 -16.81 6.24 2.17
CA TRP A 18 -18.24 6.03 2.41
C TRP A 18 -18.58 4.64 2.96
N ALA A 19 -18.15 3.56 2.30
CA ALA A 19 -18.53 2.20 2.70
C ALA A 19 -17.89 1.72 4.02
N LEU A 20 -16.67 2.16 4.33
CA LEU A 20 -16.03 1.85 5.62
C LEU A 20 -16.65 2.61 6.82
N THR A 21 -17.48 3.63 6.58
CA THR A 21 -18.12 4.45 7.62
C THR A 21 -17.14 4.90 8.72
N PRO A 22 -16.03 5.60 8.37
CA PRO A 22 -14.92 5.86 9.30
C PRO A 22 -15.32 6.67 10.54
N TRP A 23 -16.45 7.40 10.47
CA TRP A 23 -17.02 8.13 11.60
C TRP A 23 -17.37 7.22 12.80
N ASN A 24 -17.67 5.94 12.57
CA ASN A 24 -17.96 5.01 13.67
C ASN A 24 -16.70 4.66 14.48
N ILE A 25 -15.54 4.62 13.82
CA ILE A 25 -14.25 4.38 14.48
C ILE A 25 -13.79 5.64 15.23
N LEU A 26 -14.07 6.82 14.67
CA LEU A 26 -13.74 8.10 15.31
C LEU A 26 -14.57 8.38 16.57
N ALA A 27 -15.77 7.80 16.67
CA ALA A 27 -16.65 7.97 17.83
C ALA A 27 -16.09 7.35 19.12
N SER A 28 -15.09 6.44 19.04
CA SER A 28 -14.47 5.80 20.20
C SER A 28 -12.95 5.79 20.10
N ALA A 29 -12.28 6.38 21.09
CA ALA A 29 -10.82 6.38 21.19
C ALA A 29 -10.22 4.97 21.19
N SER A 30 -10.88 4.02 21.85
CA SER A 30 -10.42 2.63 21.91
C SER A 30 -10.51 1.93 20.55
N ALA A 31 -11.55 2.22 19.76
CA ALA A 31 -11.71 1.65 18.42
C ALA A 31 -10.64 2.17 17.44
N LEU A 32 -10.32 3.47 17.54
CA LEU A 32 -9.24 4.08 16.76
C LEU A 32 -7.88 3.44 17.06
N LEU A 33 -7.52 3.31 18.35
CA LEU A 33 -6.24 2.73 18.77
C LEU A 33 -6.11 1.28 18.31
N ASN A 34 -7.15 0.47 18.49
CA ASN A 34 -7.17 -0.92 18.01
C ASN A 34 -6.97 -1.03 16.49
N PHE A 35 -7.54 -0.11 15.72
CA PHE A 35 -7.35 -0.07 14.27
C PHE A 35 -5.91 0.27 13.89
N MET A 36 -5.31 1.28 14.55
CA MET A 36 -3.93 1.68 14.29
C MET A 36 -2.93 0.58 14.67
N ASP A 37 -3.13 -0.08 15.81
CA ASP A 37 -2.27 -1.17 16.26
C ASP A 37 -2.35 -2.35 15.28
N GLY A 38 -3.57 -2.73 14.88
CA GLY A 38 -3.78 -3.77 13.88
C GLY A 38 -3.10 -3.46 12.53
N TYR A 39 -3.21 -2.22 12.05
CA TYR A 39 -2.60 -1.78 10.80
C TYR A 39 -1.06 -1.86 10.84
N THR A 40 -0.46 -1.46 11.97
CA THR A 40 1.00 -1.42 12.12
C THR A 40 1.62 -2.81 12.05
N ILE A 41 0.94 -3.82 12.60
CA ILE A 41 1.40 -5.23 12.59
C ILE A 41 1.54 -5.76 11.15
N TRP A 42 0.67 -5.34 10.23
CA TRP A 42 0.73 -5.76 8.83
C TRP A 42 1.69 -4.91 7.99
N LEU A 43 1.71 -3.60 8.23
CA LEU A 43 2.56 -2.69 7.47
C LEU A 43 4.04 -2.78 7.83
N ALA A 44 4.37 -3.05 9.09
CA ALA A 44 5.75 -3.15 9.54
C ALA A 44 6.57 -4.21 8.77
N PRO A 45 6.12 -5.47 8.61
CA PRO A 45 6.88 -6.47 7.86
C PRO A 45 6.93 -6.17 6.36
N ILE A 46 5.85 -5.66 5.76
CA ILE A 46 5.85 -5.25 4.35
C ILE A 46 6.91 -4.17 4.11
N THR A 47 6.91 -3.15 4.97
CA THR A 47 7.91 -2.08 4.92
C THR A 47 9.30 -2.65 5.14
N GLY A 48 9.50 -3.52 6.14
CA GLY A 48 10.78 -4.16 6.40
C GLY A 48 11.36 -4.90 5.18
N VAL A 49 10.53 -5.67 4.46
CA VAL A 49 10.96 -6.38 3.25
C VAL A 49 11.33 -5.39 2.13
N LEU A 50 10.52 -4.35 1.90
CA LEU A 50 10.81 -3.32 0.89
C LEU A 50 12.11 -2.57 1.20
N LEU A 51 12.34 -2.22 2.46
CA LEU A 51 13.57 -1.55 2.90
C LEU A 51 14.79 -2.47 2.73
N ALA A 52 14.68 -3.75 3.12
CA ALA A 52 15.74 -4.72 2.95
C ALA A 52 16.07 -4.98 1.47
N ASP A 53 15.06 -5.10 0.61
CA ASP A 53 15.26 -5.26 -0.84
C ASP A 53 16.00 -4.04 -1.41
N TYR A 54 15.58 -2.83 -1.05
CA TYR A 54 16.18 -1.60 -1.56
C TYR A 54 17.63 -1.39 -1.13
N TRP A 55 17.92 -1.51 0.17
CA TRP A 55 19.25 -1.19 0.69
C TRP A 55 20.23 -2.36 0.68
N ILE A 56 19.78 -3.59 0.95
CA ILE A 56 20.66 -4.75 1.11
C ILE A 56 20.81 -5.49 -0.22
N VAL A 57 19.68 -5.83 -0.87
CA VAL A 57 19.69 -6.68 -2.09
C VAL A 57 20.10 -5.86 -3.31
N GLN A 58 19.39 -4.76 -3.58
CA GLN A 58 19.56 -3.96 -4.80
C GLN A 58 20.58 -2.82 -4.65
N ARG A 59 21.06 -2.58 -3.41
CA ARG A 59 22.07 -1.56 -3.09
C ARG A 59 21.75 -0.19 -3.69
N GLN A 60 20.48 0.23 -3.57
CA GLN A 60 19.97 1.51 -4.08
C GLN A 60 20.00 1.67 -5.61
N SER A 61 20.17 0.59 -6.38
CA SER A 61 20.23 0.62 -7.84
C SER A 61 19.02 -0.10 -8.45
N TYR A 62 18.05 0.68 -8.95
CA TYR A 62 16.87 0.16 -9.66
C TYR A 62 16.81 0.67 -11.09
N VAL A 63 16.46 -0.23 -12.01
CA VAL A 63 16.23 0.12 -13.41
C VAL A 63 14.75 0.49 -13.58
N VAL A 64 14.45 1.78 -13.45
CA VAL A 64 13.06 2.28 -13.48
C VAL A 64 12.26 1.84 -14.71
N PRO A 65 12.82 1.83 -15.94
CA PRO A 65 12.08 1.35 -17.11
C PRO A 65 11.68 -0.13 -17.03
N GLU A 66 12.50 -0.96 -16.39
CA GLU A 66 12.23 -2.40 -16.22
C GLU A 66 11.06 -2.64 -15.23
N LEU A 67 10.80 -1.75 -14.28
CA LEU A 67 9.69 -1.87 -13.32
C LEU A 67 8.30 -1.79 -13.98
N TYR A 68 8.21 -1.18 -15.17
CA TYR A 68 6.96 -1.04 -15.91
C TYR A 68 6.82 -2.07 -17.04
N GLN A 69 7.79 -2.99 -17.17
CA GLN A 69 7.82 -4.01 -18.21
C GLN A 69 7.52 -5.39 -17.60
N PRO A 70 6.46 -6.09 -18.05
CA PRO A 70 6.08 -7.39 -17.50
C PRO A 70 7.15 -8.49 -17.63
N ASP A 71 8.01 -8.41 -18.66
CA ASP A 71 8.99 -9.44 -19.00
C ASP A 71 10.43 -9.08 -18.63
N ALA A 72 10.62 -8.08 -17.76
CA ALA A 72 11.94 -7.64 -17.33
C ALA A 72 12.47 -8.39 -16.08
N ARG A 73 13.63 -7.95 -15.57
CA ARG A 73 14.39 -8.58 -14.46
C ARG A 73 13.59 -8.82 -13.18
N TYR A 74 12.55 -8.03 -12.94
CA TYR A 74 11.71 -8.12 -11.74
C TYR A 74 10.57 -9.15 -11.87
N ARG A 75 10.52 -9.89 -12.98
CA ARG A 75 9.62 -11.04 -13.17
C ARG A 75 10.23 -12.28 -12.52
N TYR A 76 9.70 -12.65 -11.37
CA TYR A 76 10.03 -13.91 -10.69
C TYR A 76 9.23 -15.08 -11.29
N ASN A 77 9.77 -16.31 -11.19
CA ASN A 77 9.19 -17.52 -11.82
C ASN A 77 7.86 -17.96 -11.21
#